data_AF-A0A8H4UZU4-F1
#
_entry.id   AF-A0A8H4UZU4-F1
#
_cell.length_a   1.000
_cell.length_b   1.000
_cell.length_c   1.000
_cell.angle_alpha   90.00
_cell.angle_beta   90.00
_cell.angle_gamma   90.00
#
_symmetry.space_group_name_H-M   'P 1'
#
loop_
_entity.id
_entity.type
_entity.pdbx_description
1 polymer ?
#
loop_
_entity_poly.entity_id
_entity_poly.type
_entity_poly.pdbx_seq_one_letter_code
_entity_poly.pdbx_strand_id
1 'polypeptide(L)'
;MKESYYPGTENWDQDAKWLVDSFIQAPGKVSDVRTSALEALEEAMFRDDDLIKFEQFGVIDLLLRNFADEKDTIYLSSLVSVMIEIAARANSDMFHVIIDALSSPMSSDLLEDDDPAVLSGQLLKTRRSSSSVLEPSLSNVCMMGLVRLFLRFLNLSALRAALLFETFIFVVKTSRKRPADAMLTVLKLLFRLRCDSSGAIWVTTDLENDFLVAVLSRSLDVGVKQSTTTEGSVVERSSVNSDDSLTASTGRLSLRNQSVSIETQRSMPRMSSSYLRGSTKSIPPSWVQLDSSLPDEPSTAASPFVYAYKTVAEGVTDQSDPATGVLKINVYLETIIDLLQKRDTPWDVYSYILAHLGAQLSNRDFFSSAVPQIQMLRNILCGQIKGEMFREPPAIAGIKKADVAICIFDCLAILVGFHQYFAKSEQDELVRAFMLGIGSWD
;
A
#
# COMPACT_ATOMS: atom_id res chain seq x y z
N MET A 1 26.80 29.68 -13.78
CA MET A 1 26.03 30.08 -14.98
C MET A 1 25.78 31.59 -14.87
N LYS A 2 25.54 32.37 -15.94
CA LYS A 2 25.13 33.79 -15.74
C LYS A 2 23.70 33.80 -15.21
N GLU A 3 23.38 34.71 -14.29
CA GLU A 3 22.03 34.92 -13.73
C GLU A 3 21.04 35.57 -14.73
N SER A 4 21.19 35.33 -16.04
CA SER A 4 20.39 36.00 -17.07
C SER A 4 18.98 35.44 -17.24
N TYR A 5 18.65 34.35 -16.54
CA TYR A 5 17.29 33.78 -16.45
C TYR A 5 16.52 34.26 -15.22
N TYR A 6 17.09 35.15 -14.39
CA TYR A 6 16.40 35.73 -13.23
C TYR A 6 15.49 36.89 -13.66
N PRO A 7 14.23 36.94 -13.19
CA PRO A 7 13.33 38.04 -13.51
C PRO A 7 13.88 39.41 -13.16
N GLY A 8 13.79 40.32 -14.13
CA GLY A 8 14.37 41.67 -14.03
C GLY A 8 15.71 41.83 -14.77
N THR A 9 16.32 40.75 -15.27
CA THR A 9 17.37 40.83 -16.29
C THR A 9 16.78 40.93 -17.70
N GLU A 10 17.57 41.42 -18.67
CA GLU A 10 17.13 41.60 -20.05
C GLU A 10 16.92 40.24 -20.75
N ASN A 11 15.75 40.04 -21.36
CA ASN A 11 15.33 38.79 -22.03
C ASN A 11 15.29 37.53 -21.12
N TRP A 12 15.11 37.72 -19.81
CA TRP A 12 15.14 36.63 -18.82
C TRP A 12 14.18 35.47 -19.11
N ASP A 13 13.01 35.76 -19.67
CA ASP A 13 12.00 34.74 -19.97
C ASP A 13 12.42 33.86 -21.15
N GLN A 14 13.10 34.45 -22.14
CA GLN A 14 13.66 33.73 -23.27
C GLN A 14 14.89 32.89 -22.85
N ASP A 15 15.70 33.39 -21.93
CA ASP A 15 16.83 32.67 -21.33
C ASP A 15 16.36 31.51 -20.43
N ALA A 16 15.29 31.71 -19.64
CA ALA A 16 14.67 30.65 -18.84
C ALA A 16 14.07 29.55 -19.73
N LYS A 17 13.34 29.91 -20.79
CA LYS A 17 12.83 28.95 -21.79
C LYS A 17 13.95 28.20 -22.49
N TRP A 18 15.03 28.89 -22.85
CA TRP A 18 16.22 28.28 -23.44
C TRP A 18 16.92 27.30 -22.50
N LEU A 19 17.00 27.62 -21.19
CA LEU A 19 17.51 26.70 -20.16
C LEU A 19 16.66 25.42 -20.09
N VAL A 20 15.33 25.56 -20.09
CA VAL A 20 14.39 24.43 -20.13
C VAL A 20 14.61 23.56 -21.37
N ASP A 21 14.48 24.11 -22.58
CA ASP A 21 14.58 23.34 -23.83
C ASP A 21 16.00 22.74 -24.06
N SER A 22 17.07 23.43 -23.65
CA SER A 22 18.46 23.03 -23.97
C SER A 22 19.11 22.10 -22.96
N PHE A 23 18.64 22.09 -21.70
CA PHE A 23 19.24 21.31 -20.61
C PHE A 23 18.24 20.41 -19.89
N ILE A 24 17.03 20.88 -19.60
CA ILE A 24 16.06 20.17 -18.75
C ILE A 24 15.25 19.16 -19.59
N GLN A 25 14.66 19.63 -20.69
CA GLN A 25 13.84 18.86 -21.64
C GLN A 25 14.66 18.13 -22.73
N ALA A 26 15.98 18.22 -22.70
CA ALA A 26 16.85 17.63 -23.71
C ALA A 26 17.20 16.16 -23.38
N PRO A 27 16.62 15.15 -24.08
CA PRO A 27 16.75 13.73 -23.69
C PRO A 27 18.14 13.13 -23.91
N GLY A 28 19.05 13.85 -24.57
CA GLY A 28 20.45 13.47 -24.74
C GLY A 28 21.39 13.97 -23.63
N LYS A 29 20.86 14.60 -22.57
CA LYS A 29 21.64 15.06 -21.41
C LYS A 29 21.62 14.02 -20.30
N VAL A 30 22.72 13.90 -19.55
CA VAL A 30 22.82 13.04 -18.36
C VAL A 30 22.00 13.62 -17.20
N SER A 31 21.45 12.76 -16.33
CA SER A 31 20.60 13.15 -15.19
C SER A 31 21.16 14.34 -14.42
N ASP A 32 22.42 14.27 -13.98
CA ASP A 32 23.08 15.31 -13.18
C ASP A 32 23.01 16.70 -13.83
N VAL A 33 23.18 16.78 -15.15
CA VAL A 33 23.13 18.05 -15.89
C VAL A 33 21.70 18.58 -16.00
N ARG A 34 20.70 17.69 -16.13
CA ARG A 34 19.28 18.05 -16.13
C ARG A 34 18.85 18.54 -14.75
N THR A 35 19.28 17.83 -13.70
CA THR A 35 19.02 18.16 -12.29
C THR A 35 19.66 19.48 -11.90
N SER A 36 20.96 19.71 -12.15
CA SER A 36 21.57 21.01 -11.83
C SER A 36 21.04 22.19 -12.65
N ALA A 37 20.50 21.96 -13.85
CA ALA A 37 19.78 23.00 -14.59
C ALA A 37 18.40 23.29 -13.99
N LEU A 38 17.72 22.26 -13.47
CA LEU A 38 16.46 22.38 -12.75
C LEU A 38 16.62 23.07 -11.39
N GLU A 39 17.64 22.72 -10.60
CA GLU A 39 18.00 23.37 -9.33
C GLU A 39 18.27 24.88 -9.53
N ALA A 40 19.03 25.23 -10.58
CA ALA A 40 19.28 26.63 -10.92
C ALA A 40 18.01 27.40 -11.31
N LEU A 41 17.08 26.75 -12.02
CA LEU A 41 15.78 27.33 -12.35
C LEU A 41 14.89 27.48 -11.10
N GLU A 42 14.90 26.47 -10.21
CA GLU A 42 14.20 26.48 -8.93
C GLU A 42 14.64 27.65 -8.03
N GLU A 43 15.95 27.89 -7.92
CA GLU A 43 16.52 29.01 -7.18
C GLU A 43 16.02 30.37 -7.72
N ALA A 44 15.92 30.53 -9.04
CA ALA A 44 15.37 31.73 -9.65
C ALA A 44 13.84 31.85 -9.49
N MET A 45 13.12 30.73 -9.48
CA MET A 45 11.66 30.71 -9.34
C MET A 45 11.17 31.07 -7.93
N PHE A 46 11.90 30.70 -6.88
CA PHE A 46 11.49 30.93 -5.48
C PHE A 46 12.15 32.13 -4.81
N ARG A 47 12.95 32.90 -5.55
CA ARG A 47 13.46 34.20 -5.13
C ARG A 47 12.36 35.28 -5.24
N ASP A 48 12.26 36.16 -4.24
CA ASP A 48 11.48 37.42 -4.29
C ASP A 48 10.03 37.33 -4.85
N ASP A 49 9.34 36.20 -4.66
CA ASP A 49 8.00 35.85 -5.19
C ASP A 49 7.91 35.80 -6.75
N ASP A 50 9.02 35.45 -7.40
CA ASP A 50 9.13 35.41 -8.86
C ASP A 50 8.31 34.32 -9.54
N LEU A 51 7.84 33.29 -8.81
CA LEU A 51 7.06 32.17 -9.33
C LEU A 51 5.90 32.62 -10.23
N ILE A 52 5.17 33.67 -9.84
CA ILE A 52 4.04 34.22 -10.59
C ILE A 52 4.46 34.65 -12.01
N LYS A 53 5.69 35.13 -12.19
CA LYS A 53 6.25 35.49 -13.50
C LYS A 53 6.57 34.23 -14.31
N PHE A 54 7.16 33.20 -13.70
CA PHE A 54 7.42 31.93 -14.37
C PHE A 54 6.13 31.21 -14.80
N GLU A 55 5.05 31.30 -14.02
CA GLU A 55 3.69 30.91 -14.43
C GLU A 55 3.21 31.73 -15.64
N GLN A 56 3.19 33.06 -15.54
CA GLN A 56 2.68 33.95 -16.60
C GLN A 56 3.39 33.83 -17.94
N PHE A 57 4.71 33.57 -17.93
CA PHE A 57 5.51 33.42 -19.14
C PHE A 57 5.51 31.98 -19.70
N GLY A 58 4.78 31.05 -19.08
CA GLY A 58 4.60 29.67 -19.56
C GLY A 58 5.81 28.76 -19.36
N VAL A 59 6.68 29.06 -18.39
CA VAL A 59 7.87 28.25 -18.12
C VAL A 59 7.49 26.94 -17.43
N ILE A 60 6.45 26.96 -16.58
CA ILE A 60 5.96 25.76 -15.89
C ILE A 60 5.34 24.76 -16.87
N ASP A 61 4.55 25.25 -17.84
CA ASP A 61 3.98 24.43 -18.91
C ASP A 61 5.07 23.77 -19.79
N LEU A 62 6.21 24.45 -19.98
CA LEU A 62 7.37 23.89 -20.68
C LEU A 62 8.12 22.85 -19.85
N LEU A 63 8.18 23.00 -18.51
CA LEU A 63 8.70 21.96 -17.62
C LEU A 63 7.81 20.71 -17.64
N LEU A 64 6.49 20.88 -17.67
CA LEU A 64 5.51 19.79 -17.72
C LEU A 64 5.29 19.22 -19.14
N ARG A 65 5.88 19.80 -20.18
CA ARG A 65 5.77 19.27 -21.54
C ARG A 65 6.37 17.87 -21.61
N ASN A 66 5.66 16.93 -22.25
CA ASN A 66 6.07 15.53 -22.38
C ASN A 66 6.40 14.81 -21.04
N PHE A 67 5.88 15.31 -19.90
CA PHE A 67 6.18 14.76 -18.56
C PHE A 67 5.99 13.23 -18.48
N ALA A 68 4.90 12.72 -19.07
CA ALA A 68 4.58 11.29 -19.08
C ALA A 68 5.56 10.42 -19.90
N ASP A 69 6.36 11.00 -20.79
CA ASP A 69 7.32 10.29 -21.65
C ASP A 69 8.73 10.19 -21.05
N GLU A 70 8.92 10.71 -19.83
CA GLU A 70 10.18 10.62 -19.09
C GLU A 70 10.57 9.15 -18.80
N LYS A 71 11.88 8.92 -18.70
CA LYS A 71 12.51 7.60 -18.53
C LYS A 71 13.54 7.56 -17.40
N ASP A 72 14.07 8.72 -17.02
CA ASP A 72 15.07 8.88 -15.97
C ASP A 72 14.38 9.05 -14.61
N THR A 73 14.41 8.02 -13.78
CA THR A 73 13.80 8.01 -12.44
C THR A 73 14.46 9.00 -11.47
N ILE A 74 15.76 9.28 -11.64
CA ILE A 74 16.51 10.20 -10.78
C ILE A 74 16.10 11.63 -11.10
N TYR A 75 16.16 12.01 -12.38
CA TYR A 75 15.70 13.31 -12.83
C TYR A 75 14.19 13.52 -12.56
N LEU A 76 13.35 12.51 -12.78
CA LEU A 76 11.92 12.60 -12.48
C LEU A 76 11.67 12.87 -10.98
N SER A 77 12.45 12.28 -10.09
CA SER A 77 12.37 12.55 -8.65
C SER A 77 12.67 14.02 -8.32
N SER A 78 13.72 14.59 -8.92
CA SER A 78 14.03 16.01 -8.81
C SER A 78 12.90 16.89 -9.38
N LEU A 79 12.38 16.57 -10.57
CA LEU A 79 11.28 17.32 -11.21
C LEU A 79 10.01 17.29 -10.37
N VAL A 80 9.62 16.12 -9.84
CA VAL A 80 8.48 15.97 -8.93
C VAL A 80 8.69 16.79 -7.65
N SER A 81 9.91 16.86 -7.10
CA SER A 81 10.22 17.71 -5.95
C SER A 81 9.94 19.18 -6.22
N VAL A 82 10.40 19.71 -7.36
CA VAL A 82 10.12 21.10 -7.77
C VAL A 82 8.63 21.32 -8.00
N MET A 83 7.92 20.36 -8.62
CA MET A 83 6.47 20.45 -8.81
C MET A 83 5.68 20.49 -7.49
N ILE A 84 6.17 19.83 -6.43
CA ILE A 84 5.56 19.93 -5.09
C ILE A 84 5.72 21.34 -4.52
N GLU A 85 6.90 21.95 -4.64
CA GLU A 85 7.14 23.32 -4.15
C GLU A 85 6.42 24.39 -5.00
N ILE A 86 6.22 24.16 -6.30
CA ILE A 86 5.35 25.01 -7.13
C ILE A 86 3.90 24.85 -6.64
N ALA A 87 3.35 23.63 -6.61
CA ALA A 87 1.99 23.35 -6.18
C ALA A 87 1.68 23.84 -4.75
N ALA A 88 2.70 23.95 -3.89
CA ALA A 88 2.58 24.57 -2.58
C ALA A 88 2.14 26.05 -2.63
N ARG A 89 2.71 26.83 -3.56
CA ARG A 89 2.58 28.30 -3.65
C ARG A 89 1.67 28.76 -4.78
N ALA A 90 1.51 27.94 -5.81
CA ALA A 90 0.75 28.22 -7.03
C ALA A 90 -0.72 28.55 -6.77
N ASN A 91 -1.37 29.13 -7.77
CA ASN A 91 -2.81 29.39 -7.78
C ASN A 91 -3.65 28.08 -7.93
N SER A 92 -4.98 28.16 -8.02
CA SER A 92 -5.82 26.94 -8.14
C SER A 92 -5.67 26.23 -9.49
N ASP A 93 -5.55 26.98 -10.58
CA ASP A 93 -5.51 26.43 -11.94
C ASP A 93 -4.18 25.72 -12.18
N MET A 94 -3.06 26.34 -11.80
CA MET A 94 -1.73 25.73 -11.86
C MET A 94 -1.60 24.54 -10.90
N PHE A 95 -2.27 24.56 -9.75
CA PHE A 95 -2.39 23.39 -8.89
C PHE A 95 -3.08 22.22 -9.62
N HIS A 96 -4.22 22.46 -10.29
CA HIS A 96 -4.88 21.44 -11.12
C HIS A 96 -3.96 20.87 -12.21
N VAL A 97 -3.26 21.74 -12.96
CA VAL A 97 -2.32 21.31 -14.01
C VAL A 97 -1.22 20.38 -13.48
N ILE A 98 -0.68 20.67 -12.29
CA ILE A 98 0.34 19.81 -11.65
C ILE A 98 -0.27 18.48 -11.18
N ILE A 99 -1.47 18.48 -10.59
CA ILE A 99 -2.14 17.23 -10.18
C ILE A 99 -2.49 16.36 -11.39
N ASP A 100 -2.94 16.96 -12.50
CA ASP A 100 -3.23 16.24 -13.75
C ASP A 100 -1.95 15.65 -14.36
N ALA A 101 -0.83 16.40 -14.39
CA ALA A 101 0.45 15.89 -14.87
C ALA A 101 0.98 14.73 -14.00
N LEU A 102 1.04 14.90 -12.68
CA LEU A 102 1.50 13.88 -11.73
C LEU A 102 0.58 12.66 -11.66
N SER A 103 -0.71 12.82 -11.98
CA SER A 103 -1.66 11.71 -12.00
C SER A 103 -1.78 11.01 -13.35
N SER A 104 -1.18 11.53 -14.42
CA SER A 104 -1.09 10.85 -15.71
C SER A 104 -0.34 9.51 -15.58
N PRO A 105 -0.75 8.45 -16.31
CA PRO A 105 0.09 7.27 -16.50
C PRO A 105 1.41 7.63 -17.20
N MET A 106 2.52 7.02 -16.80
CA MET A 106 3.81 7.16 -17.47
C MET A 106 3.88 6.22 -18.68
N SER A 107 4.25 6.75 -19.85
CA SER A 107 4.33 5.99 -21.11
C SER A 107 5.28 4.79 -21.01
N SER A 108 6.41 4.97 -20.33
CA SER A 108 7.43 3.94 -20.15
C SER A 108 6.93 2.74 -19.33
N ASP A 109 6.16 2.97 -18.27
CA ASP A 109 5.61 1.91 -17.40
C ASP A 109 4.57 1.04 -18.12
N LEU A 110 3.89 1.58 -19.14
CA LEU A 110 2.87 0.84 -19.93
C LEU A 110 3.50 -0.14 -20.93
N LEU A 111 4.67 0.20 -21.49
CA LEU A 111 5.31 -0.59 -22.53
C LEU A 111 5.93 -1.90 -22.02
N GLU A 112 6.18 -2.03 -20.71
CA GLU A 112 6.74 -3.25 -20.11
C GLU A 112 5.70 -4.39 -19.95
N ASP A 113 4.40 -4.09 -19.94
CA ASP A 113 3.33 -5.07 -19.70
C ASP A 113 2.75 -5.67 -21.01
N ASP A 114 3.00 -5.04 -22.17
CA ASP A 114 2.37 -5.36 -23.47
C ASP A 114 3.22 -6.28 -24.39
N ASP A 115 4.41 -6.72 -23.97
CA ASP A 115 5.30 -7.55 -24.81
C ASP A 115 4.70 -8.97 -25.05
N PRO A 116 4.31 -9.33 -26.29
CA PRO A 116 3.53 -10.55 -26.56
C PRO A 116 4.24 -11.87 -26.24
N ALA A 117 5.57 -11.84 -26.02
CA ALA A 117 6.31 -12.99 -25.50
C ALA A 117 5.87 -13.40 -24.07
N VAL A 118 5.28 -12.49 -23.29
CA VAL A 118 4.82 -12.72 -21.92
C VAL A 118 3.43 -13.36 -21.85
N LEU A 119 2.63 -13.25 -22.92
CA LEU A 119 1.24 -13.73 -22.97
C LEU A 119 1.11 -15.25 -23.21
N SER A 120 2.19 -15.92 -23.63
CA SER A 120 2.22 -17.37 -23.89
C SER A 120 3.12 -18.14 -22.91
N GLY A 121 2.80 -18.10 -21.62
CA GLY A 121 3.42 -19.01 -20.65
C GLY A 121 3.23 -18.62 -19.18
N GLN A 122 2.54 -19.47 -18.41
CA GLN A 122 2.29 -19.30 -16.97
C GLN A 122 3.55 -19.44 -16.07
N LEU A 123 4.75 -19.24 -16.61
CA LEU A 123 6.04 -19.50 -15.95
C LEU A 123 7.09 -18.38 -16.10
N LEU A 124 6.79 -17.27 -16.78
CA LEU A 124 7.77 -16.19 -17.02
C LEU A 124 7.45 -14.83 -16.38
N LYS A 125 6.32 -14.68 -15.68
CA LYS A 125 6.02 -13.48 -14.85
C LYS A 125 6.96 -13.28 -13.64
N THR A 126 8.02 -14.09 -13.52
CA THR A 126 8.95 -14.08 -12.38
C THR A 126 10.43 -14.05 -12.82
N ARG A 127 10.73 -13.35 -13.91
CA ARG A 127 12.11 -12.99 -14.30
C ARG A 127 12.43 -11.50 -14.13
N ARG A 128 11.79 -10.83 -13.16
CA ARG A 128 12.49 -9.73 -12.48
C ARG A 128 13.73 -10.33 -11.81
N SER A 129 14.91 -9.90 -12.22
CA SER A 129 16.11 -10.11 -11.43
C SER A 129 15.89 -9.47 -10.06
N SER A 130 16.53 -10.00 -9.02
CA SER A 130 16.41 -9.46 -7.66
C SER A 130 16.91 -8.00 -7.50
N SER A 131 17.47 -7.39 -8.56
CA SER A 131 17.76 -5.96 -8.64
C SER A 131 16.55 -5.11 -9.07
N SER A 132 15.68 -5.62 -9.95
CA SER A 132 14.56 -4.89 -10.55
C SER A 132 13.34 -4.71 -9.62
N VAL A 133 13.36 -5.35 -8.44
CA VAL A 133 12.30 -5.21 -7.42
C VAL A 133 12.58 -4.01 -6.48
N LEU A 134 13.78 -3.42 -6.52
CA LEU A 134 14.22 -2.36 -5.62
C LEU A 134 14.11 -0.95 -6.20
N GLU A 135 14.08 -0.80 -7.53
CA GLU A 135 13.93 0.51 -8.17
C GLU A 135 12.44 0.86 -8.27
N PRO A 136 12.02 2.06 -7.81
CA PRO A 136 10.62 2.49 -7.91
C PRO A 136 10.24 2.76 -9.37
N SER A 137 9.03 2.38 -9.77
CA SER A 137 8.49 2.78 -11.09
C SER A 137 8.35 4.29 -11.22
N LEU A 138 8.33 4.79 -12.46
CA LEU A 138 8.18 6.22 -12.73
C LEU A 138 6.83 6.74 -12.21
N SER A 139 5.77 5.95 -12.36
CA SER A 139 4.47 6.22 -11.74
C SER A 139 4.56 6.30 -10.22
N ASN A 140 5.36 5.45 -9.57
CA ASN A 140 5.52 5.48 -8.11
C ASN A 140 6.21 6.75 -7.62
N VAL A 141 7.22 7.26 -8.33
CA VAL A 141 7.83 8.57 -8.04
C VAL A 141 6.77 9.68 -8.04
N CYS A 142 5.89 9.69 -9.04
CA CYS A 142 4.78 10.65 -9.12
C CYS A 142 3.76 10.46 -7.98
N MET A 143 3.41 9.22 -7.63
CA MET A 143 2.48 8.93 -6.54
C MET A 143 3.04 9.33 -5.17
N MET A 144 4.34 9.17 -4.94
CA MET A 144 5.01 9.69 -3.74
C MET A 144 4.82 11.21 -3.64
N GLY A 145 4.99 11.95 -4.75
CA GLY A 145 4.76 13.39 -4.79
C GLY A 145 3.31 13.81 -4.49
N LEU A 146 2.32 13.09 -5.04
CA LEU A 146 0.91 13.33 -4.71
C LEU A 146 0.60 13.05 -3.23
N VAL A 147 1.19 11.99 -2.65
CA VAL A 147 1.06 11.67 -1.21
C VAL A 147 1.65 12.78 -0.34
N ARG A 148 2.84 13.31 -0.68
CA ARG A 148 3.44 14.48 0.01
C ARG A 148 2.52 15.70 -0.04
N LEU A 149 1.97 16.02 -1.22
CA LEU A 149 1.03 17.13 -1.38
C LEU A 149 -0.21 16.95 -0.50
N PHE A 150 -0.75 15.72 -0.39
CA PHE A 150 -1.90 15.48 0.47
C PHE A 150 -1.56 15.67 1.95
N LEU A 151 -0.44 15.13 2.42
CA LEU A 151 0.02 15.30 3.80
C LEU A 151 0.23 16.80 4.15
N ARG A 152 0.80 17.57 3.21
CA ARG A 152 0.97 19.02 3.35
C ARG A 152 -0.37 19.78 3.40
N PHE A 153 -1.32 19.43 2.52
CA PHE A 153 -2.58 20.19 2.40
C PHE A 153 -3.70 19.73 3.34
N LEU A 154 -3.62 18.54 3.93
CA LEU A 154 -4.64 17.99 4.83
C LEU A 154 -5.04 18.97 5.95
N ASN A 155 -4.05 19.67 6.52
CA ASN A 155 -4.24 20.62 7.62
C ASN A 155 -4.14 22.09 7.17
N LEU A 156 -4.20 22.37 5.86
CA LEU A 156 -4.08 23.73 5.29
C LEU A 156 -5.21 24.12 4.31
N SER A 157 -5.76 23.18 3.54
CA SER A 157 -6.77 23.48 2.52
C SER A 157 -7.69 22.30 2.24
N ALA A 158 -8.95 22.44 2.65
CA ALA A 158 -10.00 21.47 2.37
C ALA A 158 -10.14 21.13 0.88
N LEU A 159 -10.13 22.15 0.01
CA LEU A 159 -10.32 21.99 -1.43
C LEU A 159 -9.17 21.20 -2.07
N ARG A 160 -7.91 21.52 -1.72
CA ARG A 160 -6.73 20.81 -2.25
C ARG A 160 -6.66 19.37 -1.73
N ALA A 161 -6.93 19.15 -0.44
CA ALA A 161 -6.97 17.82 0.15
C ALA A 161 -8.08 16.94 -0.46
N ALA A 162 -9.27 17.49 -0.70
CA ALA A 162 -10.36 16.78 -1.36
C ALA A 162 -10.04 16.43 -2.82
N LEU A 163 -9.44 17.35 -3.60
CA LEU A 163 -9.01 17.06 -4.97
C LEU A 163 -7.98 15.93 -5.01
N LEU A 164 -6.97 15.97 -4.13
CA LEU A 164 -5.94 14.94 -4.03
C LEU A 164 -6.54 13.58 -3.63
N PHE A 165 -7.51 13.56 -2.71
CA PHE A 165 -8.24 12.34 -2.34
C PHE A 165 -9.04 11.75 -3.51
N GLU A 166 -9.72 12.58 -4.31
CA GLU A 166 -10.42 12.13 -5.52
C GLU A 166 -9.43 11.62 -6.59
N THR A 167 -8.27 12.27 -6.71
CA THR A 167 -7.17 11.84 -7.57
C THR A 167 -6.63 10.47 -7.14
N PHE A 168 -6.42 10.23 -5.85
CA PHE A 168 -6.02 8.92 -5.33
C PHE A 168 -7.03 7.81 -5.65
N ILE A 169 -8.33 8.09 -5.50
CA ILE A 169 -9.38 7.15 -5.90
C ILE A 169 -9.29 6.87 -7.40
N PHE A 170 -9.12 7.89 -8.25
CA PHE A 170 -8.96 7.72 -9.69
C PHE A 170 -7.72 6.90 -10.07
N VAL A 171 -6.57 7.19 -9.45
CA VAL A 171 -5.31 6.44 -9.60
C VAL A 171 -5.53 4.95 -9.34
N VAL A 172 -6.11 4.63 -8.18
CA VAL A 172 -6.33 3.26 -7.72
C VAL A 172 -7.40 2.54 -8.58
N LYS A 173 -8.46 3.25 -8.99
CA LYS A 173 -9.53 2.70 -9.85
C LYS A 173 -9.05 2.42 -11.28
N THR A 174 -8.00 3.10 -11.74
CA THR A 174 -7.36 2.92 -13.07
C THR A 174 -6.20 1.90 -13.07
N SER A 175 -6.26 0.91 -12.18
CA SER A 175 -5.20 -0.07 -11.91
C SER A 175 -4.51 -0.73 -13.11
N ARG A 176 -5.22 -0.98 -14.22
CA ARG A 176 -4.63 -1.54 -15.46
C ARG A 176 -3.60 -0.64 -16.14
N LYS A 177 -3.55 0.64 -15.80
CA LYS A 177 -2.64 1.62 -16.42
C LYS A 177 -1.44 1.95 -15.53
N ARG A 178 -1.22 1.23 -14.43
CA ARG A 178 -0.22 1.59 -13.43
C ARG A 178 0.46 0.36 -12.82
N PRO A 179 1.77 0.45 -12.55
CA PRO A 179 2.49 -0.50 -11.70
C PRO A 179 1.88 -0.70 -10.31
N ALA A 180 2.14 -1.87 -9.72
CA ALA A 180 1.59 -2.26 -8.42
C ALA A 180 2.15 -1.45 -7.25
N ASP A 181 3.43 -1.09 -7.28
CA ASP A 181 4.11 -0.23 -6.31
C ASP A 181 3.50 1.18 -6.26
N ALA A 182 3.21 1.79 -7.41
CA ALA A 182 2.53 3.09 -7.49
C ALA A 182 1.15 3.05 -6.82
N MET A 183 0.37 1.99 -7.05
CA MET A 183 -0.92 1.80 -6.35
C MET A 183 -0.73 1.56 -4.84
N LEU A 184 0.26 0.76 -4.45
CA LEU A 184 0.55 0.47 -3.05
C LEU A 184 0.95 1.73 -2.28
N THR A 185 1.72 2.65 -2.87
CA THR A 185 2.06 3.94 -2.26
C THR A 185 0.82 4.78 -1.92
N VAL A 186 -0.15 4.85 -2.84
CA VAL A 186 -1.42 5.53 -2.57
C VAL A 186 -2.25 4.80 -1.52
N LEU A 187 -2.34 3.46 -1.61
CA LEU A 187 -3.07 2.67 -0.61
C LEU A 187 -2.42 2.74 0.79
N LYS A 188 -1.08 2.80 0.88
CA LYS A 188 -0.33 3.00 2.14
C LYS A 188 -0.74 4.28 2.86
N LEU A 189 -1.11 5.35 2.13
CA LEU A 189 -1.72 6.55 2.71
C LEU A 189 -3.21 6.32 3.04
N LEU A 190 -4.00 5.83 2.08
CA LEU A 190 -5.46 5.71 2.25
C LEU A 190 -5.86 4.79 3.42
N PHE A 191 -5.15 3.69 3.65
CA PHE A 191 -5.39 2.79 4.79
C PHE A 191 -4.92 3.34 6.14
N ARG A 192 -4.16 4.45 6.15
CA ARG A 192 -3.78 5.21 7.36
C ARG A 192 -4.76 6.34 7.69
N LEU A 193 -5.71 6.66 6.81
CA LEU A 193 -6.76 7.61 7.13
C LEU A 193 -7.64 7.06 8.25
N ARG A 194 -7.89 7.92 9.23
CA ARG A 194 -8.78 7.74 10.37
C ARG A 194 -9.59 9.02 10.58
N CYS A 195 -10.64 8.95 11.37
CA CYS A 195 -11.28 10.14 11.92
C CYS A 195 -11.49 10.06 13.43
N ASP A 196 -11.65 11.23 14.05
CA ASP A 196 -12.12 11.36 15.43
C ASP A 196 -13.67 11.28 15.53
N SER A 197 -14.20 11.50 16.73
CA SER A 197 -15.64 11.52 17.03
C SER A 197 -16.39 12.75 16.49
N SER A 198 -15.69 13.74 15.95
CA SER A 198 -16.29 14.86 15.19
C SER A 198 -16.30 14.58 13.67
N GLY A 199 -15.63 13.51 13.25
CA GLY A 199 -15.39 13.17 11.85
C GLY A 199 -14.13 13.82 11.27
N ALA A 200 -13.34 14.56 12.04
CA ALA A 200 -12.12 15.23 11.55
C ALA A 200 -11.06 14.19 11.16
N ILE A 201 -10.48 14.33 9.97
CA ILE A 201 -9.52 13.37 9.40
C ILE A 201 -8.13 13.54 10.02
N TRP A 202 -7.48 12.43 10.35
CA TRP A 202 -6.06 12.36 10.67
C TRP A 202 -5.41 11.15 9.98
N VAL A 203 -4.07 11.13 9.97
CA VAL A 203 -3.27 10.06 9.37
C VAL A 203 -2.47 9.39 10.47
N THR A 204 -2.67 8.08 10.69
CA THR A 204 -1.84 7.31 11.64
C THR A 204 -0.48 6.99 11.04
N THR A 205 0.57 6.98 11.87
CA THR A 205 1.91 6.50 11.49
C THR A 205 1.90 5.00 11.22
N ASP A 206 1.29 4.27 12.14
CA ASP A 206 1.38 2.81 12.23
C ASP A 206 0.10 2.12 11.74
N LEU A 207 0.29 0.95 11.15
CA LEU A 207 -0.79 0.08 10.68
C LEU A 207 -0.94 -1.08 11.66
N GLU A 208 -2.00 -1.05 12.46
CA GLU A 208 -2.30 -2.01 13.51
C GLU A 208 -2.73 -3.39 12.94
N ASN A 209 -1.82 -4.17 12.33
CA ASN A 209 -2.16 -5.52 11.87
C ASN A 209 -0.98 -6.52 11.69
N ASP A 210 0.07 -6.41 12.51
CA ASP A 210 1.29 -7.25 12.48
C ASP A 210 1.02 -8.76 12.35
N PHE A 211 -0.04 -9.27 12.98
CA PHE A 211 -0.41 -10.68 12.89
C PHE A 211 -0.76 -11.12 11.46
N LEU A 212 -1.64 -10.37 10.76
CA LEU A 212 -2.02 -10.70 9.38
C LEU A 212 -0.86 -10.51 8.42
N VAL A 213 -0.02 -9.50 8.66
CA VAL A 213 1.24 -9.32 7.92
C VAL A 213 2.13 -10.56 8.10
N ALA A 214 2.33 -11.05 9.32
CA ALA A 214 3.15 -12.22 9.60
C ALA A 214 2.57 -13.53 8.99
N VAL A 215 1.24 -13.68 8.97
CA VAL A 215 0.54 -14.78 8.29
C VAL A 215 0.81 -14.76 6.78
N LEU A 216 0.59 -13.63 6.10
CA LEU A 216 0.82 -13.48 4.66
C LEU A 216 2.31 -13.48 4.27
N SER A 217 3.21 -13.19 5.21
CA SER A 217 4.66 -13.25 5.01
C SER A 217 5.27 -14.62 5.28
N ARG A 218 4.50 -15.57 5.84
CA ARG A 218 5.01 -16.79 6.48
C ARG A 218 6.13 -16.54 7.50
N SER A 219 6.10 -15.39 8.19
CA SER A 219 7.00 -15.13 9.32
C SER A 219 6.55 -15.86 10.60
N LEU A 220 5.34 -16.43 10.62
CA LEU A 220 4.97 -17.45 11.60
C LEU A 220 5.66 -18.79 11.26
N ASP A 221 6.87 -18.97 11.79
CA ASP A 221 7.32 -20.31 12.16
C ASP A 221 6.37 -20.84 13.24
N VAL A 222 5.40 -21.68 12.85
CA VAL A 222 4.51 -22.40 13.78
C VAL A 222 5.31 -23.52 14.45
N GLY A 223 6.22 -23.10 15.34
CA GLY A 223 7.08 -23.93 16.17
C GLY A 223 7.03 -23.43 17.60
N VAL A 224 6.03 -23.89 18.36
CA VAL A 224 5.82 -23.50 19.76
C VAL A 224 7.07 -23.80 20.59
N LYS A 225 7.83 -22.75 20.92
CA LYS A 225 8.71 -22.70 22.09
C LYS A 225 8.54 -21.37 22.78
N GLN A 226 7.80 -21.39 23.89
CA GLN A 226 7.91 -20.35 24.91
C GLN A 226 9.37 -20.32 25.40
N SER A 227 10.03 -19.18 25.24
CA SER A 227 11.21 -18.84 26.02
C SER A 227 11.06 -17.41 26.51
N THR A 228 10.67 -17.29 27.78
CA THR A 228 10.65 -16.05 28.54
C THR A 228 11.99 -15.33 28.47
N THR A 229 11.94 -14.02 28.21
CA THR A 229 13.08 -13.11 28.34
C THR A 229 13.52 -12.96 29.79
N THR A 230 14.78 -13.27 30.07
CA THR A 230 15.56 -12.60 31.12
C THR A 230 16.97 -12.36 30.60
N GLU A 231 17.47 -11.13 30.79
CA GLU A 231 18.80 -10.70 30.34
C GLU A 231 19.92 -11.31 31.19
N GLY A 232 21.15 -11.37 30.65
CA GLY A 232 22.33 -11.75 31.43
C GLY A 232 23.48 -12.31 30.62
N SER A 233 24.37 -11.45 30.12
CA SER A 233 25.66 -11.85 29.57
C SER A 233 26.60 -12.40 30.65
N VAL A 234 27.40 -13.44 30.34
CA VAL A 234 28.87 -13.53 30.54
C VAL A 234 29.40 -14.92 30.15
N VAL A 235 30.66 -14.95 29.70
CA VAL A 235 31.41 -16.13 29.25
C VAL A 235 32.05 -16.86 30.44
N GLU A 236 32.01 -18.20 30.51
CA GLU A 236 33.20 -19.07 30.66
C GLU A 236 32.95 -20.60 30.75
N ARG A 237 33.75 -21.34 29.97
CA ARG A 237 34.48 -22.60 30.26
C ARG A 237 33.88 -23.79 31.07
N SER A 238 33.76 -24.91 30.33
CA SER A 238 34.29 -26.27 30.61
C SER A 238 33.82 -27.13 31.81
N SER A 239 33.32 -28.34 31.44
CA SER A 239 33.56 -29.67 32.05
C SER A 239 33.12 -29.98 33.49
N VAL A 240 32.38 -31.08 33.68
CA VAL A 240 32.87 -32.40 34.17
C VAL A 240 31.70 -33.42 34.19
N ASN A 241 32.01 -34.72 34.13
CA ASN A 241 31.08 -35.85 34.07
C ASN A 241 30.47 -36.28 35.42
N SER A 242 29.45 -37.14 35.30
CA SER A 242 29.14 -38.34 36.11
C SER A 242 28.50 -38.21 37.50
N ASP A 243 27.35 -38.88 37.61
CA ASP A 243 26.76 -39.63 38.73
C ASP A 243 26.42 -38.85 40.04
N ASP A 244 25.43 -39.21 40.86
CA ASP A 244 24.75 -40.49 41.06
C ASP A 244 23.35 -40.31 41.73
N SER A 245 22.50 -41.36 41.65
CA SER A 245 21.58 -41.86 42.70
C SER A 245 20.26 -41.17 43.14
N LEU A 246 19.15 -41.93 42.94
CA LEU A 246 18.04 -42.23 43.90
C LEU A 246 17.08 -41.08 44.32
N THR A 247 15.77 -41.21 44.68
CA THR A 247 14.68 -42.23 44.73
C THR A 247 13.35 -41.47 45.06
N ALA A 248 12.09 -41.97 44.96
CA ALA A 248 11.40 -42.97 44.13
C ALA A 248 9.86 -42.96 44.43
N SER A 249 9.02 -43.55 43.54
CA SER A 249 7.55 -43.83 43.72
C SER A 249 6.60 -42.60 43.65
N THR A 250 5.36 -42.60 43.12
CA THR A 250 4.44 -43.56 42.43
C THR A 250 3.65 -42.81 41.31
N GLY A 251 2.82 -43.38 40.43
CA GLY A 251 2.51 -44.77 40.06
C GLY A 251 1.03 -44.99 39.61
N ARG A 252 0.78 -46.00 38.73
CA ARG A 252 -0.52 -46.54 38.22
C ARG A 252 -1.23 -45.77 37.08
N LEU A 253 -1.83 -46.38 36.04
CA LEU A 253 -1.97 -47.80 35.60
C LEU A 253 -2.40 -47.85 34.11
N SER A 254 -1.94 -48.84 33.33
CA SER A 254 -2.76 -49.50 32.29
C SER A 254 -2.20 -50.90 31.94
N LEU A 255 -3.04 -51.79 31.41
CA LEU A 255 -2.84 -53.25 31.48
C LEU A 255 -2.08 -53.88 30.30
N ARG A 256 -1.50 -55.05 30.60
CA ARG A 256 -0.80 -55.99 29.70
C ARG A 256 -1.70 -57.17 29.31
N ASN A 257 -1.56 -57.64 28.07
CA ASN A 257 -1.56 -59.06 27.63
C ASN A 257 -0.99 -59.06 26.19
N GLN A 258 0.18 -59.65 25.88
CA GLN A 258 0.52 -61.08 25.76
C GLN A 258 -0.32 -61.87 24.72
N SER A 259 0.25 -62.64 23.78
CA SER A 259 1.66 -62.86 23.37
C SER A 259 1.79 -63.81 22.13
N VAL A 260 2.98 -63.87 21.50
CA VAL A 260 3.54 -64.93 20.57
C VAL A 260 2.82 -65.16 19.20
N SER A 261 3.42 -65.54 18.04
CA SER A 261 4.80 -65.95 17.63
C SER A 261 5.04 -65.82 16.09
N ILE A 262 6.31 -65.67 15.62
CA ILE A 262 7.03 -66.47 14.56
C ILE A 262 6.37 -66.61 13.13
N GLU A 263 6.97 -66.41 11.94
CA GLU A 263 8.37 -66.45 11.43
C GLU A 263 8.57 -65.84 9.99
N THR A 264 9.82 -65.52 9.59
CA THR A 264 10.38 -65.37 8.20
C THR A 264 9.76 -64.31 7.24
N GLN A 265 10.42 -63.59 6.29
CA GLN A 265 11.62 -63.76 5.44
C GLN A 265 12.24 -62.39 5.03
N ARG A 266 13.44 -62.42 4.41
CA ARG A 266 14.14 -61.25 3.83
C ARG A 266 13.45 -60.70 2.57
N SER A 267 13.41 -59.37 2.39
CA SER A 267 13.33 -58.72 1.08
C SER A 267 14.00 -57.33 1.08
N MET A 268 14.44 -56.86 -0.10
CA MET A 268 15.35 -55.70 -0.26
C MET A 268 14.65 -54.34 -0.07
N PRO A 269 15.37 -53.28 0.34
CA PRO A 269 14.84 -51.92 0.35
C PRO A 269 14.67 -51.39 -1.08
N ARG A 270 13.44 -51.06 -1.48
CA ARG A 270 13.19 -50.22 -2.65
C ARG A 270 13.63 -48.78 -2.35
N MET A 271 14.36 -48.18 -3.28
CA MET A 271 14.89 -46.82 -3.12
C MET A 271 13.77 -45.78 -3.01
N SER A 272 13.83 -44.97 -1.95
CA SER A 272 12.99 -43.77 -1.82
C SER A 272 13.43 -42.71 -2.85
N SER A 273 12.50 -42.26 -3.68
CA SER A 273 12.69 -41.11 -4.56
C SER A 273 12.64 -39.81 -3.74
N SER A 274 13.77 -39.42 -3.14
CA SER A 274 13.88 -38.24 -2.28
C SER A 274 14.79 -37.13 -2.84
N TYR A 275 14.88 -37.02 -4.17
CA TYR A 275 15.82 -36.11 -4.85
C TYR A 275 15.18 -35.12 -5.85
N LEU A 276 13.92 -34.72 -5.64
CA LEU A 276 13.25 -33.67 -6.45
C LEU A 276 12.39 -32.68 -5.62
N ARG A 277 12.78 -32.37 -4.38
CA ARG A 277 12.33 -31.14 -3.69
C ARG A 277 13.47 -30.15 -3.60
N GLY A 278 13.72 -29.44 -4.70
CA GLY A 278 14.43 -28.17 -4.63
C GLY A 278 13.60 -27.21 -3.78
N SER A 279 14.19 -26.67 -2.71
CA SER A 279 13.53 -25.68 -1.88
C SER A 279 13.43 -24.36 -2.65
N THR A 280 12.32 -24.15 -3.34
CA THR A 280 11.93 -22.83 -3.84
C THR A 280 11.68 -21.93 -2.63
N LYS A 281 12.65 -21.07 -2.33
CA LYS A 281 12.51 -20.07 -1.25
C LYS A 281 11.24 -19.26 -1.50
N SER A 282 10.32 -19.29 -0.54
CA SER A 282 9.13 -18.42 -0.54
C SER A 282 9.58 -16.98 -0.64
N ILE A 283 8.97 -16.19 -1.52
CA ILE A 283 9.19 -14.75 -1.58
C ILE A 283 7.94 -14.09 -0.98
N PRO A 284 8.03 -13.38 0.16
CA PRO A 284 6.87 -12.71 0.75
C PRO A 284 6.35 -11.61 -0.21
N PRO A 285 5.09 -11.15 -0.06
CA PRO A 285 4.53 -10.07 -0.87
C PRO A 285 5.42 -8.82 -0.88
N SER A 286 5.47 -8.12 -2.01
CA SER A 286 6.43 -7.00 -2.19
C SER A 286 6.23 -5.86 -1.17
N TRP A 287 4.99 -5.63 -0.75
CA TRP A 287 4.62 -4.63 0.25
C TRP A 287 5.10 -4.94 1.68
N VAL A 288 5.55 -6.17 1.96
CA VAL A 288 6.18 -6.57 3.23
C VAL A 288 7.66 -6.17 3.26
N GLN A 289 8.32 -6.21 2.10
CA GLN A 289 9.76 -5.94 1.96
C GLN A 289 10.06 -4.47 1.69
N LEU A 290 9.11 -3.74 1.10
CA LEU A 290 9.21 -2.32 0.82
C LEU A 290 8.76 -1.49 2.02
N ASP A 291 9.66 -0.69 2.60
CA ASP A 291 9.46 0.18 3.77
C ASP A 291 8.01 0.67 3.88
N SER A 292 7.35 0.29 4.98
CA SER A 292 5.92 0.51 5.18
C SER A 292 5.55 1.98 5.42
N SER A 293 6.56 2.85 5.61
CA SER A 293 6.47 4.27 5.87
C SER A 293 5.83 5.07 4.73
N LEU A 294 5.36 6.27 5.08
CA LEU A 294 4.94 7.30 4.13
C LEU A 294 6.16 8.12 3.67
N PRO A 295 6.10 8.81 2.51
CA PRO A 295 7.21 9.62 2.00
C PRO A 295 7.66 10.74 2.95
N ASP A 296 6.70 11.31 3.70
CA ASP A 296 6.89 12.34 4.72
C ASP A 296 6.14 11.90 5.99
N GLU A 297 6.56 12.38 7.17
CA GLU A 297 5.89 12.07 8.43
C GLU A 297 4.54 12.82 8.53
N PRO A 298 3.42 12.12 8.82
CA PRO A 298 2.12 12.75 8.91
C PRO A 298 1.99 13.65 10.15
N SER A 299 1.14 14.68 10.05
CA SER A 299 0.73 15.43 11.24
C SER A 299 -0.11 14.53 12.16
N THR A 300 0.28 14.46 13.43
CA THR A 300 -0.45 13.72 14.47
C THR A 300 -1.74 14.42 14.94
N ALA A 301 -1.99 15.65 14.48
CA ALA A 301 -3.20 16.41 14.79
C ALA A 301 -4.29 16.17 13.72
N ALA A 302 -5.54 16.04 14.18
CA ALA A 302 -6.70 15.99 13.31
C ALA A 302 -6.91 17.31 12.56
N SER A 303 -7.36 17.20 11.31
CA SER A 303 -7.55 18.33 10.41
C SER A 303 -8.68 19.23 10.90
N PRO A 304 -8.44 20.54 11.04
CA PRO A 304 -9.51 21.51 11.31
C PRO A 304 -10.34 21.83 10.05
N PHE A 305 -10.01 21.25 8.88
CA PHE A 305 -10.62 21.58 7.60
C PHE A 305 -11.24 20.37 6.87
N VAL A 306 -10.80 19.15 7.14
CA VAL A 306 -11.12 17.95 6.34
C VAL A 306 -11.79 16.89 7.21
N TYR A 307 -12.98 16.44 6.79
CA TYR A 307 -13.84 15.54 7.56
C TYR A 307 -14.27 14.30 6.76
N ALA A 308 -14.55 13.17 7.43
CA ALA A 308 -15.15 11.96 6.85
C ALA A 308 -16.68 12.09 6.65
N TYR A 309 -17.31 12.91 7.49
CA TYR A 309 -18.73 13.20 7.50
C TYR A 309 -18.96 14.57 8.17
N LYS A 310 -20.13 15.18 7.97
CA LYS A 310 -20.56 16.36 8.73
C LYS A 310 -21.71 15.96 9.65
N THR A 311 -21.52 16.12 10.96
CA THR A 311 -22.62 16.05 11.92
C THR A 311 -23.50 17.27 11.72
N VAL A 312 -24.77 17.06 11.34
CA VAL A 312 -25.76 18.15 11.28
C VAL A 312 -26.04 18.58 12.72
N ALA A 313 -25.41 19.67 13.15
CA ALA A 313 -25.69 20.27 14.45
C ALA A 313 -27.15 20.76 14.46
N GLU A 314 -27.94 20.28 15.41
CA GLU A 314 -29.37 20.61 15.51
C GLU A 314 -29.57 22.13 15.62
N GLY A 315 -30.08 22.74 14.54
CA GLY A 315 -30.48 24.16 14.52
C GLY A 315 -29.64 25.10 13.65
N VAL A 316 -28.55 24.65 13.03
CA VAL A 316 -27.81 25.49 12.04
C VAL A 316 -28.10 24.99 10.62
N THR A 317 -28.85 25.80 9.86
CA THR A 317 -29.13 25.60 8.43
C THR A 317 -27.85 25.43 7.61
N ASP A 318 -27.91 24.64 6.53
CA ASP A 318 -26.83 24.31 5.58
C ASP A 318 -26.09 25.53 4.96
N GLN A 319 -25.32 26.23 5.78
CA GLN A 319 -24.23 27.06 5.35
C GLN A 319 -22.99 26.18 5.44
N SER A 320 -22.68 25.50 4.34
CA SER A 320 -21.39 24.85 4.16
C SER A 320 -20.31 25.91 4.31
N ASP A 321 -19.62 25.94 5.44
CA ASP A 321 -18.44 26.78 5.62
C ASP A 321 -17.46 26.44 4.48
N PRO A 322 -17.17 27.39 3.56
CA PRO A 322 -16.35 27.13 2.38
C PRO A 322 -14.91 26.73 2.73
N ALA A 323 -14.47 26.93 3.99
CA ALA A 323 -13.20 26.43 4.48
C ALA A 323 -13.19 24.92 4.82
N THR A 324 -14.34 24.24 4.87
CA THR A 324 -14.45 22.84 5.35
C THR A 324 -14.93 21.85 4.27
N GLY A 325 -14.14 20.79 4.05
CA GLY A 325 -14.38 19.76 3.05
C GLY A 325 -14.76 18.41 3.66
N VAL A 326 -15.57 17.63 2.93
CA VAL A 326 -15.91 16.25 3.29
C VAL A 326 -15.33 15.30 2.26
N LEU A 327 -14.54 14.32 2.69
CA LEU A 327 -14.00 13.28 1.83
C LEU A 327 -15.09 12.28 1.44
N LYS A 328 -15.08 11.83 0.19
CA LYS A 328 -16.05 10.87 -0.37
C LYS A 328 -15.73 9.43 0.07
N ILE A 329 -15.81 9.14 1.38
CA ILE A 329 -15.43 7.83 1.96
C ILE A 329 -16.28 6.68 1.39
N ASN A 330 -17.53 6.95 1.03
CA ASN A 330 -18.39 6.02 0.30
C ASN A 330 -17.77 5.57 -1.04
N VAL A 331 -17.25 6.52 -1.85
CA VAL A 331 -16.61 6.22 -3.14
C VAL A 331 -15.25 5.52 -2.95
N TYR A 332 -14.52 5.85 -1.89
CA TYR A 332 -13.32 5.12 -1.49
C TYR A 332 -13.61 3.66 -1.15
N LEU A 333 -14.56 3.38 -0.26
CA LEU A 333 -14.89 2.01 0.13
C LEU A 333 -15.47 1.20 -1.05
N GLU A 334 -16.29 1.81 -1.89
CA GLU A 334 -16.74 1.22 -3.17
C GLU A 334 -15.55 0.83 -4.06
N THR A 335 -14.52 1.69 -4.15
CA THR A 335 -13.31 1.41 -4.93
C THR A 335 -12.49 0.25 -4.33
N ILE A 336 -12.39 0.14 -3.01
CA ILE A 336 -11.76 -1.03 -2.34
C ILE A 336 -12.54 -2.32 -2.62
N ILE A 337 -13.87 -2.26 -2.53
CA ILE A 337 -14.78 -3.38 -2.85
C ILE A 337 -14.62 -3.82 -4.31
N ASP A 338 -14.47 -2.88 -5.24
CA ASP A 338 -14.19 -3.12 -6.66
C ASP A 338 -12.89 -3.93 -6.86
N LEU A 339 -11.81 -3.53 -6.18
CA LEU A 339 -10.48 -4.17 -6.29
C LEU A 339 -10.47 -5.60 -5.73
N LEU A 340 -11.26 -5.86 -4.69
CA LEU A 340 -11.44 -7.19 -4.08
C LEU A 340 -12.24 -8.15 -4.98
N GLN A 341 -13.02 -7.65 -5.93
CA GLN A 341 -13.78 -8.45 -6.90
C GLN A 341 -13.03 -8.64 -8.23
N LYS A 342 -12.28 -7.63 -8.67
CA LYS A 342 -11.51 -7.63 -9.92
C LYS A 342 -10.42 -8.71 -9.91
N ARG A 343 -10.50 -9.64 -10.87
CA ARG A 343 -9.54 -10.75 -11.03
C ARG A 343 -8.15 -10.29 -11.50
N ASP A 344 -8.11 -9.13 -12.13
CA ASP A 344 -6.96 -8.46 -12.73
C ASP A 344 -6.22 -7.50 -11.78
N THR A 345 -6.76 -7.22 -10.57
CA THR A 345 -6.01 -6.54 -9.51
C THR A 345 -4.67 -7.23 -9.26
N PRO A 346 -3.52 -6.54 -9.09
CA PRO A 346 -2.26 -7.20 -8.74
C PRO A 346 -2.35 -7.99 -7.42
N TRP A 347 -1.55 -9.05 -7.27
CA TRP A 347 -1.59 -9.86 -6.03
C TRP A 347 -1.19 -9.04 -4.80
N ASP A 348 -0.14 -8.23 -4.93
CA ASP A 348 0.37 -7.40 -3.84
C ASP A 348 -0.69 -6.37 -3.39
N VAL A 349 -1.39 -5.73 -4.32
CA VAL A 349 -2.52 -4.82 -4.02
C VAL A 349 -3.67 -5.56 -3.32
N TYR A 350 -4.09 -6.71 -3.84
CA TYR A 350 -5.19 -7.50 -3.27
C TYR A 350 -4.88 -8.00 -1.84
N SER A 351 -3.66 -8.53 -1.63
CA SER A 351 -3.22 -9.02 -0.33
C SER A 351 -2.98 -7.88 0.67
N TYR A 352 -2.45 -6.73 0.23
CA TYR A 352 -2.33 -5.53 1.05
C TYR A 352 -3.69 -5.03 1.54
N ILE A 353 -4.71 -4.98 0.67
CA ILE A 353 -6.08 -4.59 1.06
C ILE A 353 -6.61 -5.54 2.15
N LEU A 354 -6.56 -6.85 1.93
CA LEU A 354 -7.07 -7.82 2.90
C LEU A 354 -6.32 -7.79 4.24
N ALA A 355 -5.02 -7.47 4.23
CA ALA A 355 -4.21 -7.37 5.44
C ALA A 355 -4.53 -6.14 6.32
N HIS A 356 -5.08 -5.06 5.76
CA HIS A 356 -5.25 -3.77 6.46
C HIS A 356 -6.70 -3.29 6.56
N LEU A 357 -7.63 -3.88 5.81
CA LEU A 357 -9.03 -3.46 5.80
C LEU A 357 -9.74 -3.68 7.13
N GLY A 358 -9.49 -4.78 7.84
CA GLY A 358 -10.04 -5.01 9.19
C GLY A 358 -9.65 -3.92 10.19
N ALA A 359 -8.35 -3.61 10.28
CA ALA A 359 -7.83 -2.54 11.13
C ALA A 359 -8.45 -1.18 10.82
N GLN A 360 -8.65 -0.83 9.54
CA GLN A 360 -9.32 0.43 9.18
C GLN A 360 -10.81 0.42 9.54
N LEU A 361 -11.53 -0.69 9.25
CA LEU A 361 -12.96 -0.86 9.58
C LEU A 361 -13.27 -0.72 11.08
N SER A 362 -12.28 -0.91 11.96
CA SER A 362 -12.42 -0.71 13.41
C SER A 362 -12.80 0.74 13.78
N ASN A 363 -12.35 1.74 13.00
CA ASN A 363 -12.69 3.15 13.18
C ASN A 363 -14.06 3.44 12.55
N ARG A 364 -15.12 2.92 13.20
CA ARG A 364 -16.50 2.88 12.69
C ARG A 364 -17.03 4.22 12.17
N ASP A 365 -16.69 5.32 12.84
CA ASP A 365 -17.18 6.67 12.50
C ASP A 365 -16.67 7.16 11.13
N PHE A 366 -15.49 6.70 10.70
CA PHE A 366 -14.93 7.00 9.37
C PHE A 366 -15.85 6.51 8.24
N PHE A 367 -16.53 5.39 8.46
CA PHE A 367 -17.46 4.77 7.51
C PHE A 367 -18.93 5.14 7.72
N SER A 368 -19.23 6.13 8.58
CA SER A 368 -20.61 6.59 8.85
C SER A 368 -21.36 7.04 7.58
N SER A 369 -20.66 7.66 6.63
CA SER A 369 -21.18 8.07 5.32
C SER A 369 -21.22 6.94 4.27
N ALA A 370 -20.76 5.73 4.62
CA ALA A 370 -20.53 4.60 3.71
C ALA A 370 -21.31 3.31 4.08
N VAL A 371 -22.42 3.43 4.84
CA VAL A 371 -23.22 2.28 5.31
C VAL A 371 -23.68 1.33 4.18
N PRO A 372 -24.15 1.79 3.00
CA PRO A 372 -24.48 0.89 1.89
C PRO A 372 -23.27 0.09 1.38
N GLN A 373 -22.08 0.69 1.38
CA GLN A 373 -20.84 0.03 1.00
C GLN A 373 -20.38 -0.98 2.08
N ILE A 374 -20.61 -0.71 3.36
CA ILE A 374 -20.39 -1.68 4.45
C ILE A 374 -21.29 -2.92 4.27
N GLN A 375 -22.57 -2.73 3.94
CA GLN A 375 -23.48 -3.83 3.59
C GLN A 375 -22.99 -4.58 2.34
N MET A 376 -22.56 -3.88 1.30
CA MET A 376 -22.04 -4.47 0.07
C MET A 376 -20.77 -5.30 0.30
N LEU A 377 -19.81 -4.79 1.08
CA LEU A 377 -18.59 -5.50 1.48
C LEU A 377 -18.93 -6.80 2.23
N ARG A 378 -19.83 -6.72 3.22
CA ARG A 378 -20.32 -7.89 3.98
C ARG A 378 -20.95 -8.94 3.06
N ASN A 379 -21.77 -8.53 2.07
CA ASN A 379 -22.34 -9.43 1.08
C ASN A 379 -21.25 -10.14 0.24
N ILE A 380 -20.25 -9.38 -0.23
CA ILE A 380 -19.17 -9.91 -1.07
C ILE A 380 -18.25 -10.86 -0.31
N LEU A 381 -17.81 -10.50 0.90
CA LEU A 381 -16.92 -11.33 1.70
C LEU A 381 -17.61 -12.63 2.16
N CYS A 382 -18.87 -12.58 2.60
CA CYS A 382 -19.65 -13.79 2.89
C CYS A 382 -19.79 -14.70 1.65
N GLY A 383 -20.11 -14.12 0.48
CA GLY A 383 -20.22 -14.86 -0.78
C GLY A 383 -18.90 -15.48 -1.22
N GLN A 384 -17.78 -14.75 -1.05
CA GLN A 384 -16.44 -15.24 -1.34
C GLN A 384 -16.04 -16.44 -0.47
N ILE A 385 -16.30 -16.42 0.84
CA ILE A 385 -16.08 -17.57 1.73
C ILE A 385 -16.97 -18.74 1.31
N LYS A 386 -18.28 -18.51 1.15
CA LYS A 386 -19.27 -19.56 0.89
C LYS A 386 -19.05 -20.29 -0.45
N GLY A 387 -18.61 -19.58 -1.48
CA GLY A 387 -18.31 -20.16 -2.80
C GLY A 387 -16.82 -20.47 -3.02
N GLU A 388 -15.97 -20.26 -2.01
CA GLU A 388 -14.50 -20.24 -2.12
C GLU A 388 -13.96 -19.39 -3.28
N MET A 389 -14.68 -18.34 -3.66
CA MET A 389 -14.44 -17.57 -4.90
C MET A 389 -13.33 -16.53 -4.77
N PHE A 390 -12.82 -16.29 -3.56
CA PHE A 390 -11.69 -15.38 -3.33
C PHE A 390 -10.44 -15.85 -4.08
N ARG A 391 -9.46 -14.97 -4.21
CA ARG A 391 -8.29 -15.21 -5.06
C ARG A 391 -7.28 -16.15 -4.39
N GLU A 392 -6.84 -17.15 -5.14
CA GLU A 392 -5.75 -18.02 -4.70
C GLU A 392 -4.39 -17.29 -4.79
N PRO A 393 -3.49 -17.50 -3.82
CA PRO A 393 -2.17 -16.88 -3.82
C PRO A 393 -1.28 -17.45 -4.94
N PRO A 394 -0.39 -16.63 -5.54
CA PRO A 394 0.64 -17.13 -6.46
C PRO A 394 1.53 -18.17 -5.81
N ALA A 395 1.85 -19.25 -6.53
CA ALA A 395 2.64 -20.36 -6.01
C ALA A 395 4.01 -19.92 -5.43
N ILE A 396 4.62 -18.86 -5.96
CA ILE A 396 5.91 -18.33 -5.48
C ILE A 396 5.81 -17.53 -4.17
N ALA A 397 4.64 -16.94 -3.89
CA ALA A 397 4.42 -16.29 -2.60
C ALA A 397 4.59 -17.30 -1.47
N GLY A 398 4.22 -18.55 -1.75
CA GLY A 398 4.08 -19.61 -0.77
C GLY A 398 3.18 -19.11 0.34
N ILE A 399 1.90 -18.94 0.01
CA ILE A 399 0.80 -18.65 0.91
C ILE A 399 -0.24 -19.73 0.62
N LYS A 400 -1.01 -20.19 1.61
CA LYS A 400 -2.13 -21.12 1.42
C LYS A 400 -3.41 -20.35 1.09
N LYS A 401 -4.37 -21.01 0.43
CA LYS A 401 -5.73 -20.48 0.27
C LYS A 401 -6.39 -20.17 1.64
N ALA A 402 -6.12 -20.99 2.65
CA ALA A 402 -6.55 -20.76 4.03
C ALA A 402 -6.02 -19.45 4.64
N ASP A 403 -4.75 -19.08 4.39
CA ASP A 403 -4.15 -17.84 4.91
C ASP A 403 -4.89 -16.60 4.37
N VAL A 404 -5.41 -16.66 3.13
CA VAL A 404 -6.26 -15.60 2.54
C VAL A 404 -7.65 -15.58 3.19
N ALA A 405 -8.21 -16.75 3.50
CA ALA A 405 -9.48 -16.85 4.21
C ALA A 405 -9.39 -16.24 5.62
N ILE A 406 -8.26 -16.39 6.33
CA ILE A 406 -8.02 -15.75 7.64
C ILE A 406 -8.18 -14.22 7.55
N CYS A 407 -7.59 -13.56 6.54
CA CYS A 407 -7.73 -12.12 6.36
C CYS A 407 -9.18 -11.69 6.03
N ILE A 408 -9.93 -12.54 5.31
CA ILE A 408 -11.36 -12.30 5.06
C ILE A 408 -12.18 -12.48 6.35
N PHE A 409 -11.85 -13.47 7.19
CA PHE A 409 -12.50 -13.68 8.48
C PHE A 409 -12.22 -12.56 9.48
N ASP A 410 -11.01 -11.96 9.47
CA ASP A 410 -10.70 -10.75 10.23
C ASP A 410 -11.63 -9.59 9.85
N CYS A 411 -11.73 -9.29 8.54
CA CYS A 411 -12.66 -8.28 8.04
C CYS A 411 -14.11 -8.58 8.44
N LEU A 412 -14.57 -9.84 8.32
CA LEU A 412 -15.91 -10.27 8.74
C LEU A 412 -16.13 -10.15 10.25
N ALA A 413 -15.08 -10.32 11.08
CA ALA A 413 -15.16 -10.22 12.53
C ALA A 413 -15.37 -8.76 12.96
N ILE A 414 -14.64 -7.82 12.36
CA ILE A 414 -14.87 -6.39 12.56
C ILE A 414 -16.26 -5.98 12.06
N LEU A 415 -16.73 -6.54 10.94
CA LEU A 415 -18.08 -6.29 10.42
C LEU A 415 -19.21 -6.73 11.37
N VAL A 416 -18.98 -7.65 12.32
CA VAL A 416 -19.94 -7.94 13.42
C VAL A 416 -20.32 -6.66 14.17
N GLY A 417 -19.36 -5.74 14.39
CA GLY A 417 -19.60 -4.46 15.06
C GLY A 417 -20.60 -3.55 14.35
N PHE A 418 -20.86 -3.78 13.06
CA PHE A 418 -21.82 -3.02 12.24
C PHE A 418 -23.22 -3.64 12.22
N HIS A 419 -23.52 -4.65 13.07
CA HIS A 419 -24.79 -5.40 13.09
C HIS A 419 -26.07 -4.55 13.07
N GLN A 420 -26.05 -3.33 13.63
CA GLN A 420 -27.17 -2.38 13.64
C GLN A 420 -27.64 -1.97 12.23
N TYR A 421 -26.76 -2.10 11.23
CA TYR A 421 -27.03 -1.81 9.82
C TYR A 421 -27.43 -3.06 9.01
N PHE A 422 -27.48 -4.25 9.63
CA PHE A 422 -27.73 -5.52 8.94
C PHE A 422 -29.11 -6.08 9.30
N ALA A 423 -29.85 -6.54 8.29
CA ALA A 423 -31.07 -7.31 8.51
C ALA A 423 -30.74 -8.67 9.15
N LYS A 424 -31.70 -9.28 9.86
CA LYS A 424 -31.49 -10.57 10.53
C LYS A 424 -30.95 -11.66 9.59
N SER A 425 -31.45 -11.72 8.35
CA SER A 425 -30.99 -12.67 7.34
C SER A 425 -29.51 -12.51 6.97
N GLU A 426 -28.99 -11.28 7.02
CA GLU A 426 -27.59 -10.94 6.76
C GLU A 426 -26.69 -11.25 7.97
N GLN A 427 -27.19 -10.99 9.19
CA GLN A 427 -26.54 -11.41 10.42
C GLN A 427 -26.42 -12.95 10.47
N ASP A 428 -27.50 -13.67 10.16
CA ASP A 428 -27.50 -15.14 10.06
C ASP A 428 -26.54 -15.65 8.96
N GLU A 429 -26.33 -14.89 7.88
CA GLU A 429 -25.37 -15.24 6.83
C GLU A 429 -23.92 -15.05 7.28
N LEU A 430 -23.63 -13.98 8.01
CA LEU A 430 -22.33 -13.74 8.61
C LEU A 430 -21.99 -14.86 9.62
N VAL A 431 -22.93 -15.28 10.47
CA VAL A 431 -22.77 -16.45 11.36
C VAL A 431 -22.53 -17.74 10.56
N ARG A 432 -23.26 -17.96 9.46
CA ARG A 432 -23.04 -19.11 8.56
C ARG A 432 -21.64 -19.10 7.93
N ALA A 433 -21.10 -17.94 7.55
CA ALA A 433 -19.73 -17.85 7.03
C ALA A 433 -18.70 -18.28 8.08
N PHE A 434 -18.84 -17.86 9.34
CA PHE A 434 -17.96 -18.31 10.44
C PHE A 434 -18.07 -19.81 10.73
N MET A 435 -19.27 -20.39 10.68
CA MET A 435 -19.44 -21.84 10.84
C MET A 435 -18.72 -22.64 9.73
N LEU A 436 -18.72 -22.15 8.48
CA LEU A 436 -17.92 -22.75 7.40
C LEU A 436 -16.42 -22.63 7.66
N GLY A 437 -15.98 -21.50 8.24
CA GLY A 437 -14.59 -21.27 8.66
C GLY A 437 -14.04 -22.34 9.59
N ILE A 438 -14.84 -22.76 10.58
CA ILE A 438 -14.42 -23.74 11.61
C ILE A 438 -14.22 -25.16 11.05
N GLY A 439 -14.88 -25.52 9.94
CA GLY A 439 -14.93 -26.90 9.44
C GLY A 439 -14.20 -27.20 8.13
N SER A 440 -13.61 -26.21 7.44
CA SER A 440 -13.28 -26.35 6.01
C SER A 440 -11.84 -25.99 5.59
N TRP A 441 -10.94 -25.57 6.50
CA TRP A 441 -9.70 -24.87 6.12
C TRP A 441 -8.39 -25.39 6.78
N ASP A 442 -8.35 -26.64 7.26
CA ASP A 442 -7.14 -27.31 7.79
C ASP A 442 -6.08 -27.64 6.70
#